data_AF-A0A7S1D6S5-F1
#
_entry.id   AF-A0A7S1D6S5-F1
#
_cell.length_a   1.000
_cell.length_b   1.000
_cell.length_c   1.000
_cell.angle_alpha   90.00
_cell.angle_beta   90.00
_cell.angle_gamma   90.00
#
_symmetry.space_group_name_H-M   'P 1'
#
loop_
_entity.id
_entity.type
_entity.pdbx_description
1 polymer ?
#
loop_
_entity_poly.entity_id
_entity_poly.type
_entity_poly.pdbx_seq_one_letter_code
_entity_poly.pdbx_strand_id
1 'polypeptide(L)'
;YTCSHNSSDQPNKTTIETMQFNLSSSTIIAIFLLTSGANGFVAPSVQQQQRHHKIHIGGTKVSLLRAESVSSASPPLFGPTSNSNNDENVGGVSVEAEAERLRSMAAQLRAEASALEAKKAQEIAEATERAFRKFDSDHDGEVSVEELKKGLEKVLKTELQQDKVNKLMEVFDSSGDGALQLDEFVAIERFRMQLDAIVRDEKDSAIKARQEARKEAELAQLAEAKMEMINDRAPTSTDKLISILPYLFPLLDGLQFGRFLLQGEESNPIVSLLAVIFVLYRSVPFSGFLSYFALSTFSNNLRLNRLVRFNMQQAIFLDLALFLPGLAAGLYGLVSNGLGVEIPEIVGQVGTDAVFVTLIAAIMYSVGSSVLGATPDKLPFISDQVKRRVPTIDMFDEEGRFIPTLMREEEEDAGGVRGEEEEENDYKN
;
A
#
# COMPACT_ATOMS: atom_id res chain seq x y z
N TYR A 1 36.07 84.81 -32.97
CA TYR A 1 36.83 84.09 -33.99
C TYR A 1 35.87 83.14 -34.71
N THR A 2 35.54 83.49 -35.98
CA THR A 2 35.03 82.68 -37.12
C THR A 2 33.92 81.64 -36.87
N CYS A 3 32.65 81.88 -37.27
CA CYS A 3 32.01 81.66 -38.62
C CYS A 3 32.04 80.20 -39.10
N SER A 4 31.03 79.57 -39.73
CA SER A 4 29.66 79.89 -40.20
C SER A 4 29.18 78.70 -41.09
N HIS A 5 27.86 78.43 -41.18
CA HIS A 5 27.12 77.75 -42.31
C HIS A 5 27.37 76.24 -42.59
N ASN A 6 26.49 75.41 -43.19
CA ASN A 6 25.07 75.42 -43.62
C ASN A 6 24.64 73.98 -44.04
N SER A 7 23.32 73.73 -44.04
CA SER A 7 22.47 72.93 -44.98
C SER A 7 22.67 71.42 -45.33
N SER A 8 21.56 70.68 -45.14
CA SER A 8 20.80 69.78 -46.06
C SER A 8 21.48 68.70 -46.93
N ASP A 9 21.09 67.42 -46.76
CA ASP A 9 20.37 66.59 -47.76
C ASP A 9 20.29 65.09 -47.35
N GLN A 10 19.11 64.47 -47.54
CA GLN A 10 18.84 63.01 -47.55
C GLN A 10 19.03 62.46 -49.00
N PRO A 11 18.79 61.17 -49.35
CA PRO A 11 18.92 59.86 -48.66
C PRO A 11 19.74 58.84 -49.51
N ASN A 12 20.12 57.66 -48.99
CA ASN A 12 20.00 56.33 -49.66
C ASN A 12 20.90 55.20 -49.12
N LYS A 13 20.29 54.00 -49.09
CA LYS A 13 20.87 52.63 -49.19
C LYS A 13 21.76 52.12 -48.05
N THR A 14 21.16 51.33 -47.17
CA THR A 14 21.87 50.37 -46.33
C THR A 14 21.83 48.99 -46.99
N THR A 15 22.97 48.59 -47.54
CA THR A 15 23.29 47.26 -48.04
C THR A 15 23.40 46.29 -46.86
N ILE A 16 22.67 45.17 -46.90
CA ILE A 16 22.83 44.06 -45.95
C ILE A 16 24.04 43.24 -46.41
N GLU A 17 25.15 43.36 -45.70
CA GLU A 17 26.28 42.43 -45.82
C GLU A 17 25.96 41.12 -45.09
N THR A 18 25.96 40.04 -45.85
CA THR A 18 25.90 38.66 -45.37
C THR A 18 27.19 38.31 -44.63
N MET A 19 27.15 38.22 -43.30
CA MET A 19 28.24 37.72 -42.48
C MET A 19 28.13 36.19 -42.35
N GLN A 20 28.95 35.49 -43.13
CA GLN A 20 29.17 34.05 -43.04
C GLN A 20 29.93 33.72 -41.74
N PHE A 21 29.28 33.06 -40.78
CA PHE A 21 29.95 32.44 -39.64
C PHE A 21 30.21 30.96 -39.93
N ASN A 22 31.46 30.64 -40.29
CA ASN A 22 31.99 29.28 -40.30
C ASN A 22 32.16 28.80 -38.86
N LEU A 23 31.32 27.86 -38.40
CA LEU A 23 31.60 27.08 -37.19
C LEU A 23 32.27 25.76 -37.60
N SER A 24 33.54 25.65 -37.20
CA SER A 24 34.39 24.46 -37.33
C SER A 24 33.87 23.29 -36.50
N SER A 25 33.87 22.09 -37.07
CA SER A 25 33.39 20.80 -36.56
C SER A 25 34.03 20.30 -35.24
N SER A 26 34.81 21.12 -34.54
CA SER A 26 35.53 20.72 -33.32
C SER A 26 34.88 21.19 -32.01
N THR A 27 33.76 21.93 -32.04
CA THR A 27 33.03 22.37 -30.83
C THR A 27 31.90 21.44 -30.41
N ILE A 28 31.46 20.51 -31.28
CA ILE A 28 30.35 19.58 -30.98
C ILE A 28 30.80 18.39 -30.11
N ILE A 29 32.11 18.11 -30.04
CA ILE A 29 32.66 17.00 -29.24
C ILE A 29 32.93 17.42 -27.78
N ALA A 30 32.96 18.72 -27.47
CA ALA A 30 33.23 19.21 -26.11
C ALA A 30 32.01 19.20 -25.16
N ILE A 31 30.79 18.96 -25.67
CA ILE A 31 29.58 18.83 -24.84
C ILE A 31 29.28 17.35 -24.51
N PHE A 32 29.94 16.40 -25.19
CA PHE A 32 29.71 14.96 -25.00
C PHE A 32 30.65 14.29 -23.97
N LEU A 33 31.54 15.04 -23.32
CA LEU A 33 32.53 14.54 -22.36
C LEU A 33 32.50 15.25 -20.99
N LEU A 34 31.31 15.62 -20.49
CA LEU A 34 31.14 16.16 -19.13
C LEU A 34 29.96 15.54 -18.35
N THR A 35 29.66 14.25 -18.56
CA THR A 35 28.72 13.51 -17.68
C THR A 35 29.21 12.15 -17.19
N SER A 36 30.50 11.82 -17.36
CA SER A 36 31.13 10.71 -16.64
C SER A 36 31.80 11.24 -15.37
N GLY A 37 31.08 11.16 -14.26
CA GLY A 37 31.54 11.62 -12.95
C GLY A 37 30.65 11.08 -11.84
N ALA A 38 30.97 9.85 -11.44
CA ALA A 38 30.50 9.10 -10.28
C ALA A 38 29.94 9.91 -9.09
N ASN A 39 28.78 9.47 -8.59
CA ASN A 39 28.54 9.40 -7.15
C ASN A 39 27.79 8.09 -6.84
N GLY A 40 28.46 7.27 -6.02
CA GLY A 40 28.00 5.95 -5.62
C GLY A 40 26.82 6.04 -4.67
N PHE A 41 25.80 5.23 -4.96
CA PHE A 41 24.83 4.79 -3.96
C PHE A 41 25.09 3.30 -3.73
N VAL A 42 25.60 3.00 -2.54
CA VAL A 42 25.91 1.67 -2.05
C VAL A 42 24.60 0.93 -1.81
N ALA A 43 24.32 -0.10 -2.60
CA ALA A 43 23.25 -1.05 -2.32
C ALA A 43 23.64 -1.95 -1.14
N PRO A 44 22.76 -2.21 -0.16
CA PRO A 44 22.99 -3.26 0.81
C PRO A 44 22.70 -4.62 0.17
N SER A 45 23.79 -5.38 -0.04
CA SER A 45 23.93 -6.83 0.08
C SER A 45 22.66 -7.69 0.23
N VAL A 46 22.37 -8.51 -0.80
CA VAL A 46 21.67 -9.80 -0.63
C VAL A 46 22.74 -10.87 -0.45
N GLN A 47 23.14 -11.10 0.79
CA GLN A 47 23.99 -12.22 1.16
C GLN A 47 23.12 -13.48 1.21
N GLN A 48 23.34 -14.36 0.24
CA GLN A 48 22.78 -15.69 0.18
C GLN A 48 23.37 -16.53 1.32
N GLN A 49 22.69 -16.54 2.47
CA GLN A 49 23.09 -17.36 3.61
C GLN A 49 22.27 -18.66 3.62
N GLN A 50 22.93 -19.72 3.18
CA GLN A 50 22.50 -21.11 3.35
C GLN A 50 22.17 -21.37 4.83
N ARG A 51 20.90 -21.67 5.13
CA ARG A 51 20.53 -22.21 6.44
C ARG A 51 20.86 -23.69 6.49
N HIS A 52 21.87 -24.00 7.30
CA HIS A 52 22.14 -25.34 7.82
C HIS A 52 20.90 -25.88 8.54
N HIS A 53 20.62 -27.16 8.28
CA HIS A 53 19.80 -28.01 9.12
C HIS A 53 20.31 -27.99 10.57
N LYS A 54 19.43 -27.64 11.52
CA LYS A 54 19.57 -28.05 12.90
C LYS A 54 18.20 -28.36 13.50
N ILE A 55 18.03 -29.63 13.80
CA ILE A 55 16.93 -30.24 14.52
C ILE A 55 16.91 -29.70 15.96
N HIS A 56 15.75 -29.23 16.44
CA HIS A 56 15.40 -29.30 17.85
C HIS A 56 13.88 -29.22 18.09
N ILE A 57 13.33 -30.38 18.43
CA ILE A 57 12.29 -30.70 19.44
C ILE A 57 11.49 -29.50 19.98
N GLY A 58 10.23 -29.39 19.54
CA GLY A 58 9.12 -28.85 20.32
C GLY A 58 8.12 -29.99 20.55
N GLY A 59 7.67 -30.30 21.76
CA GLY A 59 7.23 -29.35 22.78
C GLY A 59 5.71 -29.38 22.78
N THR A 60 5.18 -30.41 23.43
CA THR A 60 3.76 -30.73 23.56
C THR A 60 2.97 -29.56 24.13
N LYS A 61 1.98 -29.05 23.39
CA LYS A 61 0.97 -28.13 23.91
C LYS A 61 0.03 -28.91 24.83
N VAL A 62 0.05 -28.57 26.11
CA VAL A 62 -1.00 -28.91 27.08
C VAL A 62 -2.09 -27.86 26.95
N SER A 63 -3.23 -28.27 26.40
CA SER A 63 -4.46 -27.48 26.42
C SER A 63 -5.33 -27.98 27.57
N LEU A 64 -5.44 -27.13 28.59
CA LEU A 64 -6.31 -27.27 29.74
C LEU A 64 -7.74 -26.89 29.29
N LEU A 65 -8.65 -27.87 29.18
CA LEU A 65 -10.08 -27.61 29.09
C LEU A 65 -10.73 -27.89 30.45
N ARG A 66 -11.08 -26.77 31.08
CA ARG A 66 -12.23 -26.48 31.92
C ARG A 66 -13.10 -27.67 32.36
N ALA A 67 -13.10 -27.91 33.67
CA ALA A 67 -14.12 -28.67 34.37
C ALA A 67 -15.28 -27.73 34.72
N GLU A 68 -16.51 -28.14 34.41
CA GLU A 68 -17.70 -27.61 35.09
C GLU A 68 -18.83 -28.63 35.11
N SER A 69 -19.42 -28.73 36.30
CA SER A 69 -20.75 -29.22 36.67
C SER A 69 -21.04 -30.72 36.80
N VAL A 70 -21.53 -31.03 38.00
CA VAL A 70 -22.09 -32.26 38.53
C VAL A 70 -23.54 -32.41 38.05
N SER A 71 -23.97 -33.59 37.61
CA SER A 71 -25.30 -34.13 37.98
C SER A 71 -25.52 -35.59 37.56
N SER A 72 -25.92 -36.40 38.54
CA SER A 72 -26.72 -37.64 38.49
C SER A 72 -26.61 -38.62 37.29
N ALA A 73 -26.05 -39.81 37.51
CA ALA A 73 -26.54 -41.04 36.89
C ALA A 73 -26.07 -42.29 37.66
N SER A 74 -27.04 -43.12 38.08
CA SER A 74 -26.85 -44.44 38.69
C SER A 74 -26.18 -45.43 37.71
N PRO A 75 -25.40 -46.43 38.18
CA PRO A 75 -24.84 -47.44 37.29
C PRO A 75 -25.88 -48.51 36.91
N PRO A 76 -25.83 -49.07 35.68
CA PRO A 76 -26.79 -50.09 35.25
C PRO A 76 -26.42 -51.47 35.80
N LEU A 77 -27.46 -52.21 36.19
CA LEU A 77 -27.45 -53.64 36.45
C LEU A 77 -27.25 -54.41 35.12
N PHE A 78 -26.28 -55.31 35.07
CA PHE A 78 -26.21 -56.36 34.06
C PHE A 78 -26.14 -57.73 34.74
N GLY A 79 -27.11 -58.59 34.41
CA GLY A 79 -27.24 -59.95 34.92
C GLY A 79 -26.35 -60.98 34.18
N PRO A 80 -26.29 -62.23 34.65
CA PRO A 80 -25.31 -63.21 34.22
C PRO A 80 -25.82 -64.07 33.06
N THR A 81 -24.92 -64.46 32.15
CA THR A 81 -25.14 -65.58 31.22
C THR A 81 -23.99 -66.56 31.30
N SER A 82 -24.35 -67.81 31.57
CA SER A 82 -23.52 -69.02 31.62
C SER A 82 -22.92 -69.40 30.27
N ASN A 83 -21.68 -69.90 30.23
CA ASN A 83 -21.41 -71.24 29.69
C ASN A 83 -20.03 -71.79 30.12
N SER A 84 -19.97 -73.11 30.25
CA SER A 84 -18.87 -73.94 30.75
C SER A 84 -17.89 -74.36 29.64
N ASN A 85 -16.57 -74.43 29.94
CA ASN A 85 -15.76 -75.67 29.92
C ASN A 85 -14.23 -75.42 29.94
N ASN A 86 -13.59 -76.14 30.87
CA ASN A 86 -12.24 -76.75 30.88
C ASN A 86 -10.97 -75.91 31.15
N ASP A 87 -10.48 -76.07 32.38
CA ASP A 87 -9.12 -76.35 32.87
C ASP A 87 -7.90 -75.82 32.09
N GLU A 88 -7.15 -74.91 32.75
CA GLU A 88 -5.74 -75.15 33.06
C GLU A 88 -5.29 -74.36 34.29
N ASN A 89 -4.59 -75.07 35.19
CA ASN A 89 -4.20 -74.69 36.53
C ASN A 89 -2.80 -74.04 36.55
N VAL A 90 -2.72 -72.72 36.79
CA VAL A 90 -1.59 -72.07 37.48
C VAL A 90 -2.09 -70.84 38.27
N GLY A 91 -2.22 -70.98 39.59
CA GLY A 91 -1.99 -69.91 40.59
C GLY A 91 -2.69 -68.56 40.41
N GLY A 92 -4.00 -68.53 40.15
CA GLY A 92 -4.78 -67.29 40.15
C GLY A 92 -5.11 -66.82 41.56
N VAL A 93 -4.39 -65.82 42.08
CA VAL A 93 -4.97 -64.95 43.11
C VAL A 93 -6.24 -64.37 42.49
N SER A 94 -7.40 -64.71 43.05
CA SER A 94 -8.71 -64.37 42.46
C SER A 94 -8.76 -62.88 42.10
N VAL A 95 -8.96 -62.59 40.81
CA VAL A 95 -9.08 -61.24 40.26
C VAL A 95 -10.15 -60.45 41.03
N GLU A 96 -11.22 -61.12 41.47
CA GLU A 96 -12.24 -60.61 42.39
C GLU A 96 -11.68 -60.12 43.75
N ALA A 97 -10.80 -60.86 44.40
CA ALA A 97 -10.25 -60.45 45.70
C ALA A 97 -9.27 -59.28 45.57
N GLU A 98 -8.54 -59.20 44.46
CA GLU A 98 -7.69 -58.05 44.18
C GLU A 98 -8.52 -56.80 43.80
N ALA A 99 -9.61 -56.98 43.05
CA ALA A 99 -10.58 -55.92 42.76
C ALA A 99 -11.26 -55.40 44.04
N GLU A 100 -11.55 -56.27 45.00
CA GLU A 100 -12.15 -55.90 46.29
C GLU A 100 -11.16 -55.16 47.20
N ARG A 101 -9.89 -55.60 47.24
CA ARG A 101 -8.79 -54.87 47.90
C ARG A 101 -8.61 -53.47 47.31
N LEU A 102 -8.57 -53.35 45.98
CA LEU A 102 -8.43 -52.05 45.30
C LEU A 102 -9.63 -51.13 45.57
N ARG A 103 -10.86 -51.66 45.62
CA ARG A 103 -12.06 -50.89 46.00
C ARG A 103 -12.00 -50.41 47.45
N SER A 104 -11.54 -51.25 48.39
CA SER A 104 -11.36 -50.85 49.79
C SER A 104 -10.28 -49.79 49.97
N MET A 105 -9.17 -49.91 49.23
CA MET A 105 -8.08 -48.93 49.26
C MET A 105 -8.51 -47.59 48.66
N ALA A 106 -9.25 -47.63 47.54
CA ALA A 106 -9.81 -46.43 46.93
C ALA A 106 -10.87 -45.75 47.82
N ALA A 107 -11.61 -46.51 48.63
CA ALA A 107 -12.54 -45.94 49.61
C ALA A 107 -11.81 -45.27 50.78
N GLN A 108 -10.74 -45.88 51.29
CA GLN A 108 -9.89 -45.29 52.34
C GLN A 108 -9.21 -44.01 51.89
N LEU A 109 -8.61 -44.00 50.69
CA LEU A 109 -7.95 -42.81 50.14
C LEU A 109 -8.93 -41.65 49.92
N ARG A 110 -10.17 -41.93 49.48
CA ARG A 110 -11.21 -40.90 49.36
C ARG A 110 -11.64 -40.34 50.72
N ALA A 111 -11.76 -41.19 51.73
CA ALA A 111 -12.11 -40.76 53.09
C ALA A 111 -11.00 -39.89 53.69
N GLU A 112 -9.74 -40.29 53.56
CA GLU A 112 -8.58 -39.53 54.01
C GLU A 112 -8.46 -38.18 53.28
N ALA A 113 -8.65 -38.18 51.95
CA ALA A 113 -8.66 -36.95 51.16
C ALA A 113 -9.75 -35.98 51.65
N SER A 114 -10.98 -36.44 51.89
CA SER A 114 -12.07 -35.60 52.37
C SER A 114 -11.81 -35.02 53.77
N ALA A 115 -11.19 -35.79 54.66
CA ALA A 115 -10.84 -35.34 56.01
C ALA A 115 -9.72 -34.28 55.96
N LEU A 116 -8.73 -34.48 55.09
CA LEU A 116 -7.64 -33.53 54.88
C LEU A 116 -8.15 -32.23 54.25
N GLU A 117 -9.08 -32.32 53.31
CA GLU A 117 -9.75 -31.17 52.68
C GLU A 117 -10.56 -30.37 53.70
N ALA A 118 -11.35 -31.03 54.54
CA ALA A 118 -12.12 -30.37 55.59
C ALA A 118 -11.22 -29.63 56.59
N LYS A 119 -10.11 -30.27 57.01
CA LYS A 119 -9.13 -29.63 57.90
C LYS A 119 -8.48 -28.40 57.26
N LYS A 120 -8.08 -28.50 55.98
CA LYS A 120 -7.52 -27.36 55.23
C LYS A 120 -8.56 -26.25 55.06
N ALA A 121 -9.80 -26.58 54.76
CA ALA A 121 -10.88 -25.60 54.62
C ALA A 121 -11.08 -24.83 55.93
N GLN A 122 -11.01 -25.50 57.08
CA GLN A 122 -11.10 -24.86 58.39
C GLN A 122 -9.91 -23.94 58.66
N GLU A 123 -8.67 -24.39 58.39
CA GLU A 123 -7.47 -23.55 58.54
C GLU A 123 -7.50 -22.32 57.64
N ILE A 124 -8.00 -22.46 56.40
CA ILE A 124 -8.19 -21.35 55.47
C ILE A 124 -9.27 -20.39 55.99
N ALA A 125 -10.42 -20.89 56.44
CA ALA A 125 -11.50 -20.07 56.99
C ALA A 125 -11.02 -19.24 58.21
N GLU A 126 -10.29 -19.87 59.14
CA GLU A 126 -9.71 -19.17 60.30
C GLU A 126 -8.64 -18.14 59.90
N ALA A 127 -7.87 -18.41 58.83
CA ALA A 127 -6.91 -17.45 58.30
C ALA A 127 -7.62 -16.26 57.62
N THR A 128 -8.67 -16.52 56.84
CA THR A 128 -9.50 -15.51 56.19
C THR A 128 -10.20 -14.63 57.21
N GLU A 129 -10.83 -15.19 58.24
CA GLU A 129 -11.50 -14.42 59.31
C GLU A 129 -10.52 -13.54 60.11
N ARG A 130 -9.29 -14.03 60.35
CA ARG A 130 -8.23 -13.23 60.98
C ARG A 130 -7.70 -12.12 60.08
N ALA A 131 -7.69 -12.33 58.77
CA ALA A 131 -7.30 -11.31 57.80
C ALA A 131 -8.41 -10.26 57.64
N PHE A 132 -9.68 -10.69 57.56
CA PHE A 132 -10.86 -9.84 57.53
C PHE A 132 -10.88 -8.84 58.69
N ARG A 133 -10.74 -9.33 59.93
CA ARG A 133 -10.67 -8.49 61.15
C ARG A 133 -9.50 -7.50 61.20
N LYS A 134 -8.48 -7.65 60.35
CA LYS A 134 -7.37 -6.69 60.26
C LYS A 134 -7.65 -5.57 59.26
N PHE A 135 -8.60 -5.80 58.35
CA PHE A 135 -9.01 -4.86 57.31
C PHE A 135 -10.21 -4.05 57.78
N ASP A 136 -11.23 -4.74 58.30
CA ASP A 136 -12.39 -4.18 59.00
C ASP A 136 -11.93 -3.44 60.28
N SER A 137 -11.90 -2.11 60.22
CA SER A 137 -11.33 -1.25 61.26
C SER A 137 -12.38 -0.68 62.20
N ASP A 138 -13.63 -0.56 61.75
CA ASP A 138 -14.76 -0.07 62.54
C ASP A 138 -15.65 -1.19 63.10
N HIS A 139 -15.37 -2.45 62.74
CA HIS A 139 -16.02 -3.66 63.22
C HIS A 139 -17.51 -3.72 62.87
N ASP A 140 -17.87 -3.18 61.71
CA ASP A 140 -19.24 -3.21 61.19
C ASP A 140 -19.61 -4.56 60.54
N GLY A 141 -18.61 -5.41 60.28
CA GLY A 141 -18.79 -6.75 59.73
C GLY A 141 -18.72 -6.79 58.20
N GLU A 142 -18.37 -5.68 57.56
CA GLU A 142 -18.13 -5.53 56.13
C GLU A 142 -16.73 -4.90 55.92
N VAL A 143 -16.18 -4.97 54.71
CA VAL A 143 -14.93 -4.24 54.38
C VAL A 143 -15.23 -3.28 53.26
N SER A 144 -15.29 -2.00 53.61
CA SER A 144 -15.51 -0.92 52.63
C SER A 144 -14.33 -0.76 51.68
N VAL A 145 -14.55 -0.11 50.52
CA VAL A 145 -13.49 0.20 49.54
C VAL A 145 -12.31 0.96 50.16
N GLU A 146 -12.60 1.84 51.13
CA GLU A 146 -11.62 2.66 51.81
C GLU A 146 -10.75 1.85 52.80
N GLU A 147 -11.36 0.89 53.49
CA GLU A 147 -10.68 -0.05 54.38
C GLU A 147 -9.88 -1.08 53.60
N LEU A 148 -10.44 -1.59 52.50
CA LEU A 148 -9.73 -2.46 51.58
C LEU A 148 -8.46 -1.77 51.07
N LYS A 149 -8.57 -0.50 50.64
CA LYS A 149 -7.41 0.30 50.22
C LYS A 149 -6.38 0.42 51.33
N LYS A 150 -6.76 0.91 52.51
CA LYS A 150 -5.84 1.10 53.65
C LYS A 150 -5.18 -0.21 54.08
N GLY A 151 -5.96 -1.30 54.12
CA GLY A 151 -5.48 -2.63 54.47
C GLY A 151 -4.47 -3.16 53.46
N LEU A 152 -4.75 -3.02 52.16
CA LEU A 152 -3.84 -3.42 51.09
C LEU A 152 -2.57 -2.56 51.07
N GLU A 153 -2.67 -1.25 51.20
CA GLU A 153 -1.50 -0.35 51.25
C GLU A 153 -0.59 -0.66 52.45
N LYS A 154 -1.19 -1.00 53.60
CA LYS A 154 -0.45 -1.37 54.82
C LYS A 154 0.30 -2.70 54.66
N VAL A 155 -0.30 -3.69 54.01
CA VAL A 155 0.30 -5.02 53.82
C VAL A 155 1.31 -5.03 52.68
N LEU A 156 0.99 -4.38 51.55
CA LEU A 156 1.82 -4.31 50.35
C LEU A 156 2.87 -3.20 50.41
N LYS A 157 2.81 -2.30 51.40
CA LYS A 157 3.71 -1.15 51.59
C LYS A 157 3.86 -0.29 50.33
N THR A 158 2.77 -0.15 49.57
CA THR A 158 2.73 0.53 48.28
C THR A 158 1.44 1.35 48.22
N GLU A 159 1.49 2.57 47.72
CA GLU A 159 0.30 3.40 47.51
C GLU A 159 -0.51 2.89 46.32
N LEU A 160 -1.82 2.77 46.50
CA LEU A 160 -2.74 2.26 45.48
C LEU A 160 -3.66 3.38 45.00
N GLN A 161 -3.79 3.50 43.69
CA GLN A 161 -4.77 4.42 43.08
C GLN A 161 -6.19 3.90 43.34
N GLN A 162 -7.11 4.83 43.61
CA GLN A 162 -8.50 4.50 43.93
C GLN A 162 -9.15 3.65 42.84
N ASP A 163 -8.90 3.97 41.56
CA ASP A 163 -9.44 3.25 40.41
C ASP A 163 -9.06 1.76 40.40
N LYS A 164 -7.86 1.43 40.88
CA LYS A 164 -7.40 0.03 40.94
C LYS A 164 -8.08 -0.74 42.07
N VAL A 165 -8.34 -0.08 43.19
CA VAL A 165 -9.09 -0.66 44.31
C VAL A 165 -10.56 -0.84 43.95
N ASN A 166 -11.15 0.11 43.21
CA ASN A 166 -12.52 -0.02 42.72
C ASN A 166 -12.68 -1.21 41.75
N LYS A 167 -11.74 -1.38 40.80
CA LYS A 167 -11.70 -2.56 39.92
C LYS A 167 -11.49 -3.86 40.69
N LEU A 168 -10.71 -3.81 41.77
CA LEU A 168 -10.51 -4.95 42.63
C LEU A 168 -11.81 -5.31 43.35
N MET A 169 -12.53 -4.31 43.84
CA MET A 169 -13.82 -4.46 44.49
C MET A 169 -14.83 -5.13 43.57
N GLU A 170 -14.97 -4.63 42.34
CA GLU A 170 -15.88 -5.17 41.32
C GLU A 170 -15.63 -6.65 40.99
N VAL A 171 -14.41 -7.15 41.21
CA VAL A 171 -14.06 -8.56 40.96
C VAL A 171 -14.42 -9.49 42.12
N PHE A 172 -14.44 -8.97 43.36
CA PHE A 172 -14.62 -9.79 44.56
C PHE A 172 -15.98 -9.59 45.24
N ASP A 173 -16.57 -8.41 45.14
CA ASP A 173 -17.93 -8.10 45.61
C ASP A 173 -18.95 -8.73 44.66
N SER A 174 -19.50 -9.87 45.08
CA SER A 174 -20.51 -10.61 44.31
C SER A 174 -21.92 -10.13 44.63
N SER A 175 -22.11 -9.52 45.80
CA SER A 175 -23.36 -8.96 46.29
C SER A 175 -23.72 -7.62 45.64
N GLY A 176 -22.70 -6.87 45.18
CA GLY A 176 -22.80 -5.58 44.52
C GLY A 176 -23.20 -4.44 45.44
N ASP A 177 -23.00 -4.59 46.75
CA ASP A 177 -23.33 -3.58 47.76
C ASP A 177 -22.21 -2.55 47.98
N GLY A 178 -21.04 -2.76 47.37
CA GLY A 178 -19.89 -1.87 47.49
C GLY A 178 -19.07 -2.10 48.76
N ALA A 179 -19.30 -3.20 49.47
CA ALA A 179 -18.51 -3.68 50.59
C ALA A 179 -18.17 -5.17 50.39
N LEU A 180 -17.11 -5.68 51.04
CA LEU A 180 -16.82 -7.12 51.00
C LEU A 180 -17.31 -7.77 52.29
N GLN A 181 -18.20 -8.74 52.13
CA GLN A 181 -18.67 -9.56 53.23
C GLN A 181 -17.66 -10.66 53.56
N LEU A 182 -17.78 -11.29 54.74
CA LEU A 182 -16.82 -12.31 55.21
C LEU A 182 -16.72 -13.53 54.27
N ASP A 183 -17.82 -13.90 53.62
CA ASP A 183 -17.93 -14.98 52.65
C ASP A 183 -17.36 -14.61 51.26
N GLU A 184 -17.31 -13.32 50.94
CA GLU A 184 -16.71 -12.78 49.72
C GLU A 184 -15.21 -12.47 49.88
N PHE A 185 -14.77 -12.28 51.12
CA PHE A 185 -13.38 -11.94 51.42
C PHE A 185 -12.43 -13.09 51.13
N VAL A 186 -11.34 -12.78 50.42
CA VAL A 186 -10.34 -13.74 49.98
C VAL A 186 -8.99 -13.52 50.66
N ALA A 187 -8.10 -14.50 50.56
CA ALA A 187 -6.72 -14.35 51.02
C ALA A 187 -6.02 -13.17 50.31
N ILE A 188 -5.13 -12.49 51.05
CA ILE A 188 -4.39 -11.31 50.58
C ILE A 188 -3.58 -11.60 49.30
N GLU A 189 -3.01 -12.80 49.18
CA GLU A 189 -2.32 -13.24 47.98
C GLU A 189 -3.19 -13.15 46.73
N ARG A 190 -4.51 -13.41 46.84
CA ARG A 190 -5.46 -13.35 45.73
C ARG A 190 -5.69 -11.90 45.31
N PHE A 191 -5.84 -10.97 46.26
CA PHE A 191 -5.91 -9.54 45.98
C PHE A 191 -4.64 -9.04 45.27
N ARG A 192 -3.45 -9.47 45.73
CA ARG A 192 -2.19 -9.08 45.11
C ARG A 192 -2.07 -9.59 43.67
N MET A 193 -2.42 -10.85 43.43
CA MET A 193 -2.41 -11.43 42.09
C MET A 193 -3.34 -10.69 41.13
N GLN A 194 -4.54 -10.33 41.61
CA GLN A 194 -5.51 -9.59 40.80
C GLN A 194 -5.07 -8.16 40.52
N LEU A 195 -4.50 -7.47 41.50
CA LEU A 195 -3.93 -6.15 41.33
C LEU A 195 -2.78 -6.15 40.31
N ASP A 196 -1.86 -7.12 40.42
CA ASP A 196 -0.77 -7.29 39.46
C ASP A 196 -1.29 -7.58 38.04
N ALA A 197 -2.40 -8.32 37.91
CA ALA A 197 -3.06 -8.58 36.63
C ALA A 197 -3.63 -7.29 36.03
N ILE A 198 -4.39 -6.51 36.81
CA ILE A 198 -4.96 -5.23 36.36
C ILE A 198 -3.86 -4.28 35.85
N VAL A 199 -2.75 -4.17 36.58
CA VAL A 199 -1.63 -3.28 36.19
C VAL A 199 -0.95 -3.77 34.91
N ARG A 200 -0.81 -5.08 34.72
CA ARG A 200 -0.26 -5.64 33.47
C ARG A 200 -1.18 -5.38 32.30
N ASP A 201 -2.48 -5.58 32.47
CA ASP A 201 -3.47 -5.36 31.40
C ASP A 201 -3.56 -3.88 31.01
N GLU A 202 -3.51 -2.95 31.97
CA GLU A 202 -3.42 -1.51 31.71
C GLU A 202 -2.14 -1.16 30.93
N LYS A 203 -1.00 -1.75 31.31
CA LYS A 203 0.26 -1.52 30.61
C LYS A 203 0.25 -2.10 29.20
N ASP A 204 -0.25 -3.31 29.03
CA ASP A 204 -0.27 -4.02 27.75
C ASP A 204 -1.25 -3.35 26.77
N SER A 205 -2.41 -2.90 27.24
CA SER A 205 -3.34 -2.09 26.44
C SER A 205 -2.73 -0.74 26.05
N ALA A 206 -2.05 -0.05 26.97
CA ALA A 206 -1.36 1.21 26.66
C ALA A 206 -0.21 1.03 25.65
N ILE A 207 0.52 -0.10 25.71
CA ILE A 207 1.57 -0.42 24.73
C ILE A 207 0.94 -0.70 23.36
N LYS A 208 -0.13 -1.50 23.29
CA LYS A 208 -0.85 -1.77 22.04
C LYS A 208 -1.38 -0.49 21.40
N ALA A 209 -2.07 0.35 22.17
CA ALA A 209 -2.58 1.63 21.69
C ALA A 209 -1.46 2.55 21.17
N ARG A 210 -0.31 2.60 21.85
CA ARG A 210 0.86 3.38 21.37
C ARG A 210 1.47 2.79 20.10
N GLN A 211 1.52 1.47 19.99
CA GLN A 211 2.02 0.81 18.78
C GLN A 211 1.10 1.08 17.59
N GLU A 212 -0.22 1.00 17.79
CA GLU A 212 -1.22 1.32 16.78
C GLU A 212 -1.13 2.79 16.35
N ALA A 213 -1.13 3.73 17.30
CA ALA A 213 -0.97 5.15 17.00
C ALA A 213 0.36 5.47 16.28
N ARG A 214 1.45 4.76 16.62
CA ARG A 214 2.74 4.93 15.95
C ARG A 214 2.70 4.40 14.51
N LYS A 215 2.06 3.24 14.29
CA LYS A 215 1.89 2.68 12.94
C LYS A 215 1.04 3.60 12.08
N GLU A 216 -0.07 4.10 12.62
CA GLU A 216 -0.95 5.03 11.92
C GLU A 216 -0.21 6.33 11.57
N ALA A 217 0.58 6.88 12.51
CA ALA A 217 1.40 8.06 12.23
C ALA A 217 2.49 7.80 11.18
N GLU A 218 3.11 6.63 11.19
CA GLU A 218 4.11 6.22 10.19
C GLU A 218 3.47 6.05 8.81
N LEU A 219 2.29 5.46 8.73
CA LEU A 219 1.50 5.33 7.49
C LEU A 219 1.08 6.70 6.96
N ALA A 220 0.61 7.61 7.83
CA ALA A 220 0.25 8.97 7.43
C ALA A 220 1.46 9.75 6.89
N GLN A 221 2.62 9.63 7.52
CA GLN A 221 3.87 10.24 7.04
C GLN A 221 4.32 9.65 5.70
N LEU A 222 4.20 8.34 5.52
CA LEU A 222 4.51 7.70 4.25
C LEU A 222 3.57 8.19 3.15
N ALA A 223 2.27 8.26 3.42
CA ALA A 223 1.28 8.77 2.48
C ALA A 223 1.57 10.23 2.08
N GLU A 224 1.95 11.08 3.02
CA GLU A 224 2.34 12.47 2.75
C GLU A 224 3.62 12.54 1.89
N ALA A 225 4.67 11.80 2.26
CA ALA A 225 5.91 11.75 1.47
C ALA A 225 5.68 11.21 0.05
N LYS A 226 4.76 10.25 -0.10
CA LYS A 226 4.33 9.70 -1.38
C LYS A 226 3.60 10.74 -2.24
N MET A 227 2.75 11.57 -1.63
CA MET A 227 2.13 12.72 -2.32
C MET A 227 3.15 13.76 -2.76
N GLU A 228 4.26 13.92 -2.04
CA GLU A 228 5.34 14.84 -2.43
C GLU A 228 6.15 14.33 -3.64
N MET A 229 6.27 13.00 -3.81
CA MET A 229 7.05 12.42 -4.92
C MET A 229 6.43 12.63 -6.31
N ILE A 230 5.10 12.69 -6.41
CA ILE A 230 4.38 12.75 -7.70
C ILE A 230 3.57 14.04 -7.79
N ASN A 231 3.92 14.89 -8.75
CA ASN A 231 3.19 16.13 -9.00
C ASN A 231 1.88 15.87 -9.76
N ASP A 232 0.84 15.45 -9.03
CA ASP A 232 -0.53 15.21 -9.55
C ASP A 232 -1.52 16.32 -9.16
N ARG A 233 -1.01 17.48 -8.72
CA ARG A 233 -1.84 18.66 -8.40
C ARG A 233 -2.60 19.17 -9.63
N ALA A 234 -3.66 19.96 -9.39
CA ALA A 234 -4.39 20.62 -10.48
C ALA A 234 -3.45 21.48 -11.35
N PRO A 235 -3.55 21.42 -12.69
CA PRO A 235 -2.60 22.06 -13.58
C PRO A 235 -2.69 23.59 -13.50
N THR A 236 -1.54 24.23 -13.29
CA THR A 236 -1.43 25.69 -13.37
C THR A 236 -1.52 26.19 -14.81
N SER A 237 -1.72 27.48 -15.03
CA SER A 237 -1.69 28.07 -16.39
C SER A 237 -0.37 27.77 -17.13
N THR A 238 0.74 27.77 -16.40
CA THR A 238 2.06 27.40 -16.95
C THR A 238 2.11 25.93 -17.34
N ASP A 239 1.58 25.03 -16.49
CA ASP A 239 1.51 23.59 -16.80
C ASP A 239 0.66 23.34 -18.05
N LYS A 240 -0.47 24.04 -18.19
CA LYS A 240 -1.34 23.96 -19.38
C LYS A 240 -0.60 24.38 -20.65
N LEU A 241 0.14 25.49 -20.62
CA LEU A 241 0.91 25.95 -21.78
C LEU A 241 2.04 24.97 -22.14
N ILE A 242 2.81 24.52 -21.15
CA ILE A 242 3.91 23.56 -21.37
C ILE A 242 3.36 22.22 -21.87
N SER A 243 2.19 21.81 -21.41
CA SER A 243 1.56 20.54 -21.82
C SER A 243 1.19 20.48 -23.30
N ILE A 244 1.08 21.63 -23.99
CA ILE A 244 0.76 21.69 -25.42
C ILE A 244 2.01 21.51 -26.29
N LEU A 245 3.17 21.97 -25.82
CA LEU A 245 4.42 21.97 -26.58
C LEU A 245 4.82 20.61 -27.18
N PRO A 246 4.64 19.46 -26.50
CA PRO A 246 5.00 18.16 -27.06
C PRO A 246 4.32 17.85 -28.39
N TYR A 247 3.10 18.35 -28.63
CA TYR A 247 2.38 18.12 -29.88
C TYR A 247 2.98 18.84 -31.09
N LEU A 248 3.93 19.76 -30.87
CA LEU A 248 4.68 20.37 -31.97
C LEU A 248 5.51 19.32 -32.73
N PHE A 249 6.06 18.31 -32.04
CA PHE A 249 6.88 17.27 -32.69
C PHE A 249 6.09 16.42 -33.70
N PRO A 250 4.99 15.73 -33.31
CA PRO A 250 4.20 14.97 -34.27
C PRO A 250 3.56 15.88 -35.33
N LEU A 251 3.29 17.16 -35.05
CA LEU A 251 2.85 18.11 -36.07
C LEU A 251 3.93 18.33 -37.15
N LEU A 252 5.18 18.55 -36.73
CA LEU A 252 6.32 18.74 -37.64
C LEU A 252 6.62 17.49 -38.46
N ASP A 253 6.52 16.29 -37.89
CA ASP A 253 6.65 15.05 -38.65
C ASP A 253 5.44 14.77 -39.55
N GLY A 254 4.26 15.23 -39.13
CA GLY A 254 3.02 15.15 -39.88
C GLY A 254 2.94 16.04 -41.11
N LEU A 255 3.68 17.16 -41.13
CA LEU A 255 3.68 18.16 -42.22
C LEU A 255 4.02 17.56 -43.59
N GLN A 256 4.77 16.45 -43.64
CA GLN A 256 5.05 15.75 -44.90
C GLN A 256 3.80 15.15 -45.55
N PHE A 257 2.78 14.82 -44.76
CA PHE A 257 1.50 14.27 -45.24
C PHE A 257 0.52 15.37 -45.66
N GLY A 258 0.69 16.60 -45.15
CA GLY A 258 -0.14 17.75 -45.48
C GLY A 258 0.32 18.57 -46.68
N ARG A 259 1.32 18.10 -47.44
CA ARG A 259 1.92 18.91 -48.52
C ARG A 259 0.91 19.35 -49.57
N PHE A 260 0.00 18.48 -49.99
CA PHE A 260 -1.02 18.81 -51.00
C PHE A 260 -2.03 19.83 -50.49
N LEU A 261 -2.46 19.70 -49.23
CA LEU A 261 -3.38 20.64 -48.59
C LEU A 261 -2.76 22.03 -48.35
N LEU A 262 -1.44 22.09 -48.14
CA LEU A 262 -0.74 23.34 -47.81
C LEU A 262 -0.16 24.07 -49.04
N GLN A 263 -0.10 23.42 -50.21
CA GLN A 263 0.54 23.96 -51.43
C GLN A 263 -0.15 25.24 -51.98
N GLY A 264 -1.39 25.53 -51.57
CA GLY A 264 -2.12 26.76 -51.95
C GLY A 264 -2.10 27.86 -50.88
N GLU A 265 -1.58 27.57 -49.69
CA GLU A 265 -1.69 28.43 -48.50
C GLU A 265 -0.35 29.07 -48.10
N GLU A 266 0.60 29.18 -49.04
CA GLU A 266 1.94 29.72 -48.79
C GLU A 266 1.93 31.17 -48.27
N SER A 267 0.87 31.92 -48.59
CA SER A 267 0.68 33.30 -48.10
C SER A 267 0.28 33.38 -46.62
N ASN A 268 -0.14 32.27 -46.01
CA ASN A 268 -0.56 32.24 -44.61
C ASN A 268 0.67 32.35 -43.69
N PRO A 269 0.74 33.35 -42.80
CA PRO A 269 1.89 33.57 -41.92
C PRO A 269 2.15 32.40 -40.95
N ILE A 270 1.13 31.60 -40.63
CA ILE A 270 1.27 30.44 -39.75
C ILE A 270 1.93 29.29 -40.51
N VAL A 271 1.53 29.07 -41.76
CA VAL A 271 2.09 28.02 -42.63
C VAL A 271 3.55 28.34 -42.94
N SER A 272 3.87 29.61 -43.22
CA SER A 272 5.26 30.02 -43.45
C SER A 272 6.12 29.89 -42.19
N LEU A 273 5.60 30.25 -41.01
CA LEU A 273 6.29 30.03 -39.74
C LEU A 273 6.53 28.53 -39.47
N LEU A 274 5.52 27.68 -39.66
CA LEU A 274 5.65 26.24 -39.52
C LEU A 274 6.65 25.65 -40.53
N ALA A 275 6.68 26.15 -41.76
CA ALA A 275 7.65 25.74 -42.77
C ALA A 275 9.09 26.09 -42.35
N VAL A 276 9.31 27.29 -41.79
CA VAL A 276 10.63 27.67 -41.25
C VAL A 276 11.05 26.74 -40.11
N ILE A 277 10.14 26.48 -39.16
CA ILE A 277 10.41 25.57 -38.03
C ILE A 277 10.67 24.15 -38.55
N PHE A 278 9.92 23.68 -39.55
CA PHE A 278 10.10 22.37 -40.17
C PHE A 278 11.48 22.25 -40.83
N VAL A 279 11.93 23.25 -41.58
CA VAL A 279 13.26 23.27 -42.19
C VAL A 279 14.35 23.22 -41.12
N LEU A 280 14.20 23.99 -40.04
CA LEU A 280 15.13 23.95 -38.90
C LEU A 280 15.14 22.57 -38.22
N TYR A 281 13.96 22.00 -37.99
CA TYR A 281 13.81 20.67 -37.39
C TYR A 281 14.46 19.58 -38.24
N ARG A 282 14.30 19.62 -39.57
CA ARG A 282 14.91 18.64 -40.48
C ARG A 282 16.38 18.91 -40.81
N SER A 283 16.91 20.09 -40.46
CA SER A 283 18.35 20.39 -40.58
C SER A 283 19.19 19.55 -39.62
N VAL A 284 18.59 19.08 -38.52
CA VAL A 284 19.24 18.21 -37.54
C VAL A 284 19.09 16.76 -37.99
N PRO A 285 20.19 16.00 -38.15
CA PRO A 285 20.12 14.59 -38.49
C PRO A 285 19.45 13.80 -37.36
N PHE A 286 18.61 12.83 -37.71
CA PHE A 286 17.88 12.00 -36.76
C PHE A 286 16.97 12.79 -35.80
N SER A 287 16.46 13.95 -36.23
CA SER A 287 15.62 14.82 -35.40
C SER A 287 14.40 14.11 -34.78
N GLY A 288 13.77 13.17 -35.51
CA GLY A 288 12.69 12.31 -34.99
C GLY A 288 13.11 11.41 -33.83
N PHE A 289 14.28 10.79 -33.91
CA PHE A 289 14.81 10.00 -32.80
C PHE A 289 15.19 10.89 -31.62
N LEU A 290 15.71 12.09 -31.89
CA LEU A 290 16.11 13.02 -30.85
C LEU A 290 14.88 13.58 -30.10
N SER A 291 13.78 13.90 -30.81
CA SER A 291 12.51 14.29 -30.19
C SER A 291 11.92 13.16 -29.36
N TYR A 292 11.96 11.92 -29.86
CA TYR A 292 11.55 10.74 -29.09
C TYR A 292 12.32 10.61 -27.77
N PHE A 293 13.67 10.66 -27.81
CA PHE A 293 14.49 10.54 -26.59
C PHE A 293 14.29 11.70 -25.64
N ALA A 294 14.16 12.93 -26.16
CA ALA A 294 13.89 14.11 -25.35
C ALA A 294 12.56 13.96 -24.60
N LEU A 295 11.47 13.73 -25.34
CA LEU A 295 10.13 13.55 -24.74
C LEU A 295 10.09 12.35 -23.78
N SER A 296 10.71 11.22 -24.16
CA SER A 296 10.77 10.03 -23.30
C SER A 296 11.46 10.34 -21.97
N THR A 297 12.59 11.05 -22.01
CA THR A 297 13.35 11.40 -20.79
C THR A 297 12.57 12.37 -19.92
N PHE A 298 11.98 13.41 -20.51
CA PHE A 298 11.22 14.41 -19.74
C PHE A 298 9.89 13.87 -19.20
N SER A 299 9.22 12.98 -19.92
CA SER A 299 7.95 12.40 -19.49
C SER A 299 8.07 11.55 -18.21
N ASN A 300 9.26 10.99 -17.96
CA ASN A 300 9.56 10.21 -16.75
C ASN A 300 9.87 11.10 -15.53
N ASN A 301 9.94 12.42 -15.69
CA ASN A 301 10.19 13.33 -14.57
C ASN A 301 8.91 13.56 -13.75
N LEU A 302 8.80 12.89 -12.60
CA LEU A 302 7.65 12.96 -11.68
C LEU A 302 7.40 14.36 -11.10
N ARG A 303 8.38 15.27 -11.20
CA ARG A 303 8.23 16.67 -10.79
C ARG A 303 7.36 17.48 -11.75
N LEU A 304 7.24 17.06 -13.01
CA LEU A 304 6.34 17.70 -13.96
C LEU A 304 4.91 17.34 -13.63
N ASN A 305 3.96 18.25 -13.89
CA ASN A 305 2.54 17.96 -13.69
C ASN A 305 2.10 16.75 -14.54
N ARG A 306 1.17 15.94 -14.01
CA ARG A 306 0.55 14.81 -14.72
C ARG A 306 0.10 15.15 -16.13
N LEU A 307 -0.54 16.31 -16.34
CA LEU A 307 -1.04 16.75 -17.64
C LEU A 307 0.12 16.87 -18.67
N VAL A 308 1.25 17.43 -18.24
CA VAL A 308 2.45 17.57 -19.08
C VAL A 308 3.02 16.20 -19.42
N ARG A 309 3.18 15.31 -18.43
CA ARG A 309 3.70 13.94 -18.64
C ARG A 309 2.81 13.15 -19.61
N PHE A 310 1.49 13.26 -19.43
CA PHE A 310 0.49 12.60 -20.27
C PHE A 310 0.55 13.07 -21.72
N ASN A 311 0.61 14.37 -21.96
CA ASN A 311 0.70 14.91 -23.30
C ASN A 311 2.05 14.61 -23.99
N MET A 312 3.15 14.55 -23.23
CA MET A 312 4.44 14.09 -23.76
C MET A 312 4.35 12.64 -24.26
N GLN A 313 3.76 11.74 -23.47
CA GLN A 313 3.57 10.35 -23.86
C GLN A 313 2.61 10.24 -25.06
N GLN A 314 1.50 10.98 -25.10
CA GLN A 314 0.60 10.97 -26.25
C GLN A 314 1.27 11.50 -27.52
N ALA A 315 2.08 12.55 -27.42
CA ALA A 315 2.85 13.06 -28.56
C ALA A 315 3.82 12.02 -29.10
N ILE A 316 4.50 11.25 -28.23
CA ILE A 316 5.37 10.13 -28.64
C ILE A 316 4.57 9.06 -29.42
N PHE A 317 3.39 8.69 -28.94
CA PHE A 317 2.55 7.70 -29.64
C PHE A 317 2.01 8.21 -30.97
N LEU A 318 1.60 9.47 -31.05
CA LEU A 318 1.19 10.10 -32.30
C LEU A 318 2.34 10.13 -33.30
N ASP A 319 3.54 10.47 -32.85
CA ASP A 319 4.74 10.50 -33.68
C ASP A 319 5.10 9.09 -34.20
N LEU A 320 5.04 8.09 -33.32
CA LEU A 320 5.22 6.69 -33.70
C LEU A 320 4.12 6.19 -34.65
N ALA A 321 2.88 6.66 -34.50
CA ALA A 321 1.79 6.29 -35.40
C ALA A 321 2.02 6.84 -36.82
N LEU A 322 2.62 8.03 -36.95
CA LEU A 322 2.95 8.66 -38.23
C LEU A 322 4.08 7.94 -38.98
N PHE A 323 4.90 7.16 -38.28
CA PHE A 323 5.91 6.31 -38.91
C PHE A 323 5.29 5.28 -39.88
N LEU A 324 4.12 4.71 -39.55
CA LEU A 324 3.49 3.67 -40.35
C LEU A 324 3.03 4.16 -41.74
N PRO A 325 2.26 5.25 -41.87
CA PRO A 325 1.96 5.85 -43.18
C PRO A 325 3.21 6.29 -43.94
N GLY A 326 4.24 6.78 -43.24
CA GLY A 326 5.50 7.18 -43.87
C GLY A 326 6.23 6.00 -44.51
N LEU A 327 6.27 4.85 -43.83
CA LEU A 327 6.84 3.62 -44.36
C LEU A 327 6.02 3.09 -45.55
N ALA A 328 4.69 3.14 -45.46
CA ALA A 328 3.81 2.76 -46.57
C ALA A 328 4.02 3.64 -47.81
N ALA A 329 4.16 4.96 -47.63
CA ALA A 329 4.45 5.90 -48.72
C ALA A 329 5.84 5.66 -49.33
N GLY A 330 6.84 5.32 -48.51
CA GLY A 330 8.19 4.96 -48.99
C GLY A 330 8.18 3.67 -49.81
N LEU A 331 7.47 2.64 -49.35
CA LEU A 331 7.29 1.38 -50.09
C LEU A 331 6.51 1.59 -51.39
N TYR A 332 5.46 2.42 -51.38
CA TYR A 332 4.74 2.83 -52.57
C TYR A 332 5.69 3.43 -53.61
N GLY A 333 6.56 4.36 -53.18
CA GLY A 333 7.57 4.96 -54.05
C GLY A 333 8.55 3.94 -54.63
N LEU A 334 8.95 2.93 -53.85
CA LEU A 334 9.87 1.88 -54.33
C LEU A 334 9.19 0.91 -55.31
N VAL A 335 7.94 0.51 -55.05
CA VAL A 335 7.20 -0.42 -55.91
C VAL A 335 6.81 0.23 -57.24
N SER A 336 6.28 1.46 -57.20
CA SER A 336 5.89 2.20 -58.40
C SER A 336 7.09 2.48 -59.31
N ASN A 337 8.20 2.98 -58.75
CA ASN A 337 9.39 3.31 -59.53
C ASN A 337 10.27 2.10 -59.86
N GLY A 338 10.28 1.05 -59.03
CA GLY A 338 11.18 -0.10 -59.16
C GLY A 338 10.60 -1.29 -59.91
N LEU A 339 9.28 -1.51 -59.84
CA LEU A 339 8.60 -2.65 -60.48
C LEU A 339 7.71 -2.23 -61.67
N GLY A 340 7.61 -0.93 -61.96
CA GLY A 340 6.83 -0.41 -63.09
C GLY A 340 5.33 -0.67 -62.97
N VAL A 341 4.84 -0.86 -61.74
CA VAL A 341 3.41 -1.04 -61.47
C VAL A 341 2.79 0.34 -61.30
N GLU A 342 1.95 0.75 -62.24
CA GLU A 342 1.17 1.98 -62.16
C GLU A 342 0.05 1.80 -61.14
N ILE A 343 0.27 2.29 -59.93
CA ILE A 343 -0.77 2.35 -58.90
C ILE A 343 -1.54 3.67 -59.09
N PRO A 344 -2.89 3.67 -59.01
CA PRO A 344 -3.68 4.88 -59.17
C PRO A 344 -3.28 5.99 -58.19
N GLU A 345 -3.00 7.18 -58.70
CA GLU A 345 -2.51 8.35 -57.95
C GLU A 345 -3.45 8.77 -56.81
N ILE A 346 -4.75 8.53 -56.99
CA ILE A 346 -5.82 8.78 -56.00
C ILE A 346 -5.55 8.01 -54.70
N VAL A 347 -4.99 6.80 -54.77
CA VAL A 347 -4.72 5.97 -53.59
C VAL A 347 -3.60 6.58 -52.73
N GLY A 348 -2.62 7.23 -53.36
CA GLY A 348 -1.53 7.90 -52.65
C GLY A 348 -1.97 9.23 -52.03
N GLN A 349 -2.65 10.08 -52.80
CA GLN A 349 -3.04 11.44 -52.37
C GLN A 349 -4.10 11.43 -51.27
N VAL A 350 -5.16 10.63 -51.41
CA VAL A 350 -6.25 10.58 -50.42
C VAL A 350 -5.76 10.02 -49.09
N GLY A 351 -4.83 9.06 -49.13
CA GLY A 351 -4.26 8.45 -47.92
C GLY A 351 -3.41 9.43 -47.10
N THR A 352 -2.57 10.22 -47.75
CA THR A 352 -1.70 11.20 -47.06
C THR A 352 -2.51 12.34 -46.45
N ASP A 353 -3.48 12.86 -47.19
CA ASP A 353 -4.31 13.98 -46.71
C ASP A 353 -5.20 13.53 -45.53
N ALA A 354 -5.76 12.32 -45.59
CA ALA A 354 -6.54 11.75 -44.48
C ALA A 354 -5.70 11.60 -43.19
N VAL A 355 -4.44 11.16 -43.32
CA VAL A 355 -3.52 11.07 -42.17
C VAL A 355 -3.26 12.45 -41.58
N PHE A 356 -3.01 13.46 -42.42
CA PHE A 356 -2.75 14.82 -41.95
C PHE A 356 -3.97 15.45 -41.26
N VAL A 357 -5.16 15.34 -41.85
CA VAL A 357 -6.40 15.87 -41.25
C VAL A 357 -6.71 15.18 -39.91
N THR A 358 -6.53 13.85 -39.85
CA THR A 358 -6.73 13.08 -38.61
C THR A 358 -5.75 13.52 -37.52
N LEU A 359 -4.48 13.73 -37.87
CA LEU A 359 -3.47 14.26 -36.95
C LEU A 359 -3.85 15.65 -36.42
N ILE A 360 -4.26 16.57 -37.29
CA ILE A 360 -4.70 17.92 -36.89
C ILE A 360 -5.91 17.83 -35.95
N ALA A 361 -6.90 16.99 -36.25
CA ALA A 361 -8.06 16.78 -35.39
C ALA A 361 -7.65 16.24 -34.01
N ALA A 362 -6.74 15.26 -33.96
CA ALA A 362 -6.23 14.71 -32.71
C ALA A 362 -5.46 15.74 -31.88
N ILE A 363 -4.61 16.56 -32.52
CA ILE A 363 -3.88 17.64 -31.86
C ILE A 363 -4.85 18.71 -31.36
N MET A 364 -5.82 19.14 -32.17
CA MET A 364 -6.81 20.16 -31.78
C MET A 364 -7.64 19.72 -30.57
N TYR A 365 -8.10 18.47 -30.56
CA TYR A 365 -8.77 17.87 -29.40
C TYR A 365 -7.86 17.88 -28.16
N SER A 366 -6.58 17.52 -28.35
CA SER A 366 -5.62 17.43 -27.26
C SER A 366 -5.30 18.79 -26.65
N VAL A 367 -5.06 19.78 -27.50
CA VAL A 367 -4.83 21.17 -27.11
C VAL A 367 -6.05 21.73 -26.39
N GLY A 368 -7.25 21.55 -26.94
CA GLY A 368 -8.50 22.02 -26.34
C GLY A 368 -8.72 21.45 -24.94
N SER A 369 -8.53 20.14 -24.77
CA SER A 369 -8.64 19.48 -23.46
C SER A 369 -7.59 20.01 -22.47
N SER A 370 -6.36 20.21 -22.93
CA SER A 370 -5.24 20.68 -22.10
C SER A 370 -5.44 22.12 -21.60
N VAL A 371 -5.99 23.00 -22.45
CA VAL A 371 -6.35 24.38 -22.05
C VAL A 371 -7.43 24.37 -20.96
N LEU A 372 -8.40 23.45 -21.05
CA LEU A 372 -9.41 23.24 -20.02
C LEU A 372 -8.84 22.62 -18.74
N GLY A 373 -7.60 22.13 -18.76
CA GLY A 373 -6.98 21.42 -17.65
C GLY A 373 -7.42 19.96 -17.53
N ALA A 374 -8.11 19.43 -18.55
CA ALA A 374 -8.48 18.04 -18.64
C ALA A 374 -7.39 17.25 -19.40
N THR A 375 -7.11 16.03 -18.96
CA THR A 375 -6.23 15.11 -19.70
C THR A 375 -6.93 14.66 -20.99
N PRO A 376 -6.30 14.80 -22.17
CA PRO A 376 -6.94 14.42 -23.44
C PRO A 376 -6.95 12.90 -23.65
N ASP A 377 -7.91 12.22 -23.04
CA ASP A 377 -7.87 10.77 -22.86
C ASP A 377 -8.84 9.99 -23.76
N LYS A 378 -9.36 10.63 -24.82
CA LYS A 378 -10.34 10.05 -25.74
C LYS A 378 -9.79 9.77 -27.15
N LEU A 379 -8.47 9.77 -27.32
CA LEU A 379 -7.86 9.34 -28.59
C LEU A 379 -7.88 7.80 -28.67
N PRO A 380 -8.59 7.21 -29.65
CA PRO A 380 -8.71 5.76 -29.77
C PRO A 380 -7.34 5.08 -29.83
N PHE A 381 -7.18 3.96 -29.11
CA PHE A 381 -5.95 3.15 -28.99
C PHE A 381 -4.75 3.85 -28.34
N ILE A 382 -4.60 5.18 -28.46
CA ILE A 382 -3.46 5.95 -27.94
C ILE A 382 -3.65 6.26 -26.46
N SER A 383 -4.82 6.76 -26.07
CA SER A 383 -5.01 7.25 -24.71
C SER A 383 -4.90 6.14 -23.66
N ASP A 384 -5.37 4.93 -23.95
CA ASP A 384 -5.26 3.79 -23.04
C ASP A 384 -3.81 3.33 -22.87
N GLN A 385 -3.02 3.35 -23.94
CA GLN A 385 -1.59 3.02 -23.89
C GLN A 385 -0.80 4.06 -23.09
N VAL A 386 -1.22 5.33 -23.17
CA VAL A 386 -0.61 6.38 -22.35
C VAL A 386 -0.99 6.25 -20.88
N LYS A 387 -2.26 5.96 -20.55
CA LYS A 387 -2.70 5.75 -19.17
C LYS A 387 -1.85 4.69 -18.45
N ARG A 388 -1.51 3.62 -19.15
CA ARG A 388 -0.68 2.52 -18.61
C ARG A 388 0.80 2.87 -18.41
N ARG A 389 1.30 3.93 -19.06
CA ARG A 389 2.71 4.32 -19.01
C ARG A 389 2.99 5.50 -18.09
N VAL A 390 2.01 6.36 -17.85
CA VAL A 390 2.19 7.55 -17.01
C VAL A 390 2.00 7.16 -15.55
N PRO A 391 3.04 7.23 -14.70
CA PRO A 391 2.90 6.96 -13.29
C PRO A 391 1.93 7.95 -12.64
N THR A 392 1.01 7.41 -11.85
CA THR A 392 0.03 8.15 -11.05
C THR A 392 0.08 7.67 -9.60
N ILE A 393 -0.44 8.47 -8.67
CA ILE A 393 -0.33 8.19 -7.23
C ILE A 393 -0.97 6.85 -6.80
N ASP A 394 -1.98 6.40 -7.53
CA ASP A 394 -2.70 5.14 -7.38
C ASP A 394 -1.91 3.91 -7.87
N MET A 395 -0.81 4.08 -8.62
CA MET A 395 0.06 2.99 -9.06
C MET A 395 1.09 2.56 -7.99
N PHE A 396 0.82 2.85 -6.73
CA PHE A 396 1.73 2.56 -5.63
C PHE A 396 0.91 2.03 -4.46
N ASP A 397 1.35 0.97 -3.80
CA ASP A 397 0.71 0.44 -2.59
C ASP A 397 0.95 1.33 -1.37
N GLU A 398 0.37 0.94 -0.24
CA GLU A 398 0.58 1.58 1.07
C GLU A 398 2.06 1.51 1.50
N GLU A 399 2.82 0.54 1.01
CA GLU A 399 4.27 0.40 1.24
C GLU A 399 5.13 1.20 0.25
N GLY A 400 4.54 1.94 -0.70
CA GLY A 400 5.24 2.74 -1.69
C GLY A 400 5.95 1.92 -2.78
N ARG A 401 5.64 0.63 -2.91
CA ARG A 401 6.06 -0.20 -4.04
C ARG A 401 5.19 0.10 -5.24
N PHE A 402 5.81 0.13 -6.41
CA PHE A 402 5.11 0.35 -7.67
C PHE A 402 4.23 -0.85 -8.03
N ILE A 403 2.93 -0.62 -8.18
CA ILE A 403 1.96 -1.57 -8.71
C ILE A 403 1.62 -1.19 -10.16
N PRO A 404 1.97 -2.04 -11.15
CA PRO A 404 1.55 -1.83 -12.53
C PRO A 404 0.03 -1.87 -12.66
N THR A 405 -0.54 -1.03 -13.52
CA THR A 405 -2.00 -0.91 -13.75
C THR A 405 -2.68 -2.26 -14.03
N LEU A 406 -2.00 -3.19 -14.70
CA LEU A 406 -2.55 -4.51 -15.05
C LEU A 406 -2.83 -5.40 -13.84
N MET A 407 -2.05 -5.28 -12.76
CA MET A 407 -2.32 -6.06 -11.53
C MET A 407 -3.56 -5.54 -10.80
N ARG A 408 -3.85 -4.23 -10.93
CA ARG A 408 -5.04 -3.60 -10.34
C ARG A 408 -6.33 -4.02 -11.06
N GLU A 409 -6.29 -4.09 -12.39
CA GLU A 409 -7.43 -4.57 -13.20
C GLU A 409 -7.77 -6.04 -12.85
N GLU A 410 -6.76 -6.89 -12.61
CA GLU A 410 -6.97 -8.27 -12.17
C GLU A 410 -7.53 -8.39 -10.73
N GLU A 411 -7.15 -7.49 -9.82
CA GLU A 411 -7.67 -7.46 -8.44
C GLU A 411 -9.10 -6.90 -8.34
N GLU A 412 -9.45 -5.88 -9.14
CA GLU A 412 -10.82 -5.35 -9.22
C GLU A 412 -11.78 -6.41 -9.81
N ASP A 413 -11.35 -7.16 -10.82
CA ASP A 413 -12.12 -8.25 -11.42
C ASP A 413 -12.21 -9.50 -10.51
N ALA A 414 -11.19 -9.75 -9.68
CA ALA A 414 -11.19 -10.84 -8.70
C ALA A 414 -11.94 -10.49 -7.40
N GLY A 415 -11.97 -9.22 -7.01
CA GLY A 415 -12.64 -8.70 -5.81
C GLY A 415 -14.17 -8.60 -5.95
N GLY A 416 -14.67 -8.49 -7.18
CA GLY A 416 -16.11 -8.47 -7.48
C GLY A 416 -16.86 -9.77 -7.16
N VAL A 417 -16.15 -10.87 -6.86
CA VAL A 417 -16.76 -12.16 -6.50
C VAL A 417 -16.73 -12.40 -4.98
N ARG A 418 -15.98 -11.61 -4.20
CA ARG A 418 -15.81 -11.83 -2.74
C ARG A 418 -16.62 -10.88 -1.86
N GLY A 419 -17.23 -9.85 -2.44
CA GLY A 419 -17.98 -8.82 -1.72
C GLY A 419 -19.45 -9.14 -1.43
N GLU A 420 -19.99 -10.26 -1.92
CA GLU A 420 -21.42 -10.60 -1.73
C GLU A 420 -21.68 -11.73 -0.70
N GLU A 421 -20.64 -12.37 -0.15
CA GLU A 421 -20.83 -13.51 0.79
C GLU A 421 -20.59 -13.16 2.28
N GLU A 422 -20.10 -11.97 2.63
CA GLU A 422 -19.78 -11.62 4.03
C GLU A 422 -20.85 -10.78 4.77
N GLU A 423 -21.90 -10.31 4.11
CA GLU A 423 -23.00 -9.56 4.79
C GLU A 423 -24.21 -10.42 5.23
N GLU A 424 -24.28 -11.73 4.91
CA GLU A 424 -25.44 -12.58 5.25
C GLU A 424 -25.29 -13.44 6.51
N ASN A 425 -24.32 -13.18 7.41
CA ASN A 425 -24.13 -14.00 8.61
C ASN A 425 -24.18 -13.27 9.96
N ASP A 426 -24.51 -11.97 10.02
CA ASP A 426 -24.60 -11.23 11.31
C ASP A 426 -26.03 -11.08 11.87
N TYR A 427 -26.99 -11.86 11.37
CA TYR A 427 -28.34 -11.98 11.97
C TYR A 427 -28.69 -13.45 12.22
N LYS A 428 -27.86 -14.15 12.99
CA LYS A 428 -28.23 -15.38 13.73
C LYS A 428 -27.08 -15.82 14.64
N ASN A 429 -27.01 -15.25 15.84
CA ASN A 429 -26.76 -15.99 17.08
C ASN A 429 -27.06 -15.13 18.30
#